data_AF-A0A160T220-F1
#
_entry.id   AF-A0A160T220-F1
#
_cell.length_a   1.000
_cell.length_b   1.000
_cell.length_c   1.000
_cell.angle_alpha   90.00
_cell.angle_beta   90.00
_cell.angle_gamma   90.00
#
_symmetry.space_group_name_H-M   'P 1'
#
loop_
_entity.id
_entity.type
_entity.pdbx_description
1 polymer ?
#
loop_
_entity_poly.entity_id
_entity_poly.type
_entity_poly.pdbx_seq_one_letter_code
_entity_poly.pdbx_strand_id
1 'polypeptide(L)'
;MVPNAEAILADSAKRLFPSLSKDEALAALLLERAQRNLIKYQSQARQYEAKYQRPFDEFRQTIVDGEPAEGEEQDYFDWELAVTGAADMTLEIGGLSEILEPN
;
A
#
# COMPACT_ATOMS: atom_id res chain seq x y z
N MET A 1 35.66 0.84 -11.91
CA MET A 1 35.32 -0.10 -10.82
C MET A 1 33.89 0.23 -10.41
N VAL A 2 32.93 -0.65 -10.70
CA VAL A 2 31.54 -0.42 -10.28
C VAL A 2 31.51 -0.59 -8.76
N PRO A 3 31.01 0.39 -7.99
CA PRO A 3 30.96 0.23 -6.55
C PRO A 3 30.07 -0.98 -6.19
N ASN A 4 30.52 -1.77 -5.22
CA ASN A 4 29.76 -2.93 -4.76
C ASN A 4 28.47 -2.41 -4.09
N ALA A 5 27.33 -2.60 -4.76
CA ALA A 5 26.02 -2.13 -4.29
C ALA A 5 25.71 -2.66 -2.88
N GLU A 6 26.15 -3.88 -2.57
CA GLU A 6 25.94 -4.47 -1.24
C GLU A 6 26.68 -3.69 -0.14
N ALA A 7 27.92 -3.27 -0.40
CA ALA A 7 28.71 -2.49 0.57
C ALA A 7 28.08 -1.11 0.80
N ILE A 8 27.60 -0.44 -0.25
CA ILE A 8 26.92 0.86 -0.14
C ILE A 8 25.63 0.74 0.67
N LEU A 9 24.84 -0.30 0.41
CA LEU A 9 23.57 -0.53 1.11
C LEU A 9 23.82 -0.86 2.59
N ALA A 10 24.81 -1.70 2.89
CA ALA A 10 25.17 -2.04 4.27
C ALA A 10 25.66 -0.80 5.06
N ASP A 11 26.53 0.01 4.47
CA ASP A 11 27.00 1.26 5.09
C ASP A 11 25.87 2.27 5.31
N SER A 12 24.94 2.35 4.37
CA SER A 12 23.78 3.24 4.47
C SER A 12 22.80 2.75 5.55
N ALA A 13 22.49 1.46 5.58
CA ALA A 13 21.66 0.85 6.62
C ALA A 13 22.26 1.08 8.01
N LYS A 14 23.57 0.87 8.18
CA LYS A 14 24.26 1.12 9.45
C LYS A 14 24.21 2.59 9.90
N ARG A 15 24.27 3.54 8.95
CA ARG A 15 24.20 4.98 9.27
C ARG A 15 22.78 5.43 9.62
N LEU A 16 21.78 4.94 8.89
CA LEU A 16 20.39 5.36 9.05
C LEU A 16 19.67 4.60 10.18
N PHE A 17 20.05 3.34 10.40
CA PHE A 17 19.45 2.42 11.36
C PHE A 17 20.54 1.71 12.18
N PRO A 18 21.30 2.45 13.03
CA PRO A 18 22.48 1.91 13.70
C PRO A 18 22.19 0.75 14.67
N SER A 19 20.94 0.61 15.11
CA SER A 19 20.49 -0.44 16.03
C SER A 19 19.83 -1.64 15.35
N LEU A 20 19.67 -1.62 14.02
CA LEU A 20 18.99 -2.68 13.28
C LEU A 20 19.99 -3.50 12.46
N SER A 21 19.70 -4.79 12.32
CA SER A 21 20.31 -5.63 11.30
C SER A 21 19.92 -5.17 9.89
N LYS A 22 20.63 -5.67 8.87
CA LYS A 22 20.33 -5.36 7.47
C LYS A 22 18.89 -5.73 7.09
N ASP A 23 18.41 -6.87 7.57
CA ASP A 23 17.08 -7.38 7.24
C ASP A 23 15.99 -6.59 7.99
N GLU A 24 16.21 -6.25 9.27
CA GLU A 24 15.30 -5.36 10.02
C GLU A 24 15.27 -3.95 9.42
N ALA A 25 16.41 -3.40 9.00
CA ALA A 25 16.44 -2.10 8.33
C ALA A 25 15.67 -2.12 7.00
N LEU A 26 15.77 -3.21 6.24
CA LEU A 26 14.99 -3.39 5.02
C LEU A 26 13.49 -3.54 5.33
N ALA A 27 13.14 -4.35 6.33
CA ALA A 27 11.76 -4.52 6.77
C ALA A 27 11.14 -3.19 7.24
N ALA A 28 11.88 -2.38 7.98
CA ALA A 28 11.43 -1.05 8.42
C ALA A 28 11.17 -0.09 7.24
N LEU A 29 12.04 -0.09 6.23
CA LEU A 29 11.85 0.72 5.02
C LEU A 29 10.64 0.25 4.19
N LEU A 30 10.46 -1.06 4.06
CA LEU A 30 9.29 -1.63 3.38
C LEU A 30 8.01 -1.34 4.16
N LEU A 31 8.03 -1.41 5.48
CA LEU A 31 6.90 -1.11 6.35
C LEU A 31 6.46 0.35 6.19
N GLU A 32 7.41 1.29 6.24
CA GLU A 32 7.13 2.72 6.03
C GLU A 32 6.51 2.97 4.64
N ARG A 33 7.01 2.28 3.60
CA ARG A 33 6.43 2.36 2.26
C ARG A 33 5.00 1.78 2.21
N ALA A 34 4.78 0.61 2.81
CA ALA A 34 3.47 -0.04 2.84
C ALA A 34 2.44 0.84 3.58
N GLN A 35 2.81 1.43 4.72
CA GLN A 35 1.97 2.35 5.47
C GLN A 35 1.61 3.61 4.67
N ARG A 36 2.58 4.24 3.97
CA ARG A 36 2.30 5.38 3.09
C ARG A 36 1.35 5.02 1.96
N ASN A 37 1.55 3.86 1.34
CA ASN A 37 0.67 3.37 0.29
C ASN A 37 -0.73 3.07 0.81
N LEU A 38 -0.85 2.44 1.99
CA LEU A 38 -2.13 2.19 2.64
C LEU A 38 -2.91 3.49 2.85
N ILE A 39 -2.27 4.53 3.39
CA ILE A 39 -2.90 5.84 3.60
C ILE A 39 -3.38 6.43 2.27
N LYS A 40 -2.57 6.32 1.21
CA LYS A 40 -2.93 6.78 -0.14
C LYS A 40 -4.17 6.05 -0.66
N TYR A 41 -4.18 4.73 -0.62
CA TYR A 41 -5.30 3.92 -1.10
C TYR A 41 -6.57 4.14 -0.28
N GLN A 42 -6.47 4.20 1.04
CA GLN A 42 -7.60 4.54 1.92
C GLN A 42 -8.14 5.95 1.66
N SER A 43 -7.26 6.91 1.35
CA SER A 43 -7.70 8.25 0.97
C SER A 43 -8.44 8.24 -0.37
N GLN A 44 -7.95 7.49 -1.35
CA GLN A 44 -8.58 7.38 -2.66
C GLN A 44 -9.94 6.67 -2.57
N ALA A 45 -10.03 5.55 -1.85
CA ALA A 45 -11.29 4.84 -1.62
C ALA A 45 -12.33 5.75 -0.95
N ARG A 46 -11.95 6.52 0.07
CA ARG A 46 -12.83 7.49 0.73
C ARG A 46 -13.31 8.62 -0.19
N GLN A 47 -12.50 9.04 -1.16
CA GLN A 47 -12.93 10.05 -2.14
C GLN A 47 -14.07 9.53 -3.01
N TYR A 48 -14.01 8.26 -3.42
CA TYR A 48 -15.08 7.65 -4.19
C TYR A 48 -16.33 7.35 -3.34
N GLU A 49 -16.18 6.88 -2.10
CA GLU A 49 -17.31 6.76 -1.16
C GLU A 49 -18.04 8.08 -0.99
N ALA A 50 -17.30 9.19 -0.87
CA ALA A 50 -17.88 10.53 -0.78
C ALA A 50 -18.54 10.98 -2.09
N LYS A 51 -17.95 10.65 -3.25
CA LYS A 51 -18.47 10.98 -4.59
C LYS A 51 -19.81 10.28 -4.87
N TYR A 52 -19.89 8.99 -4.57
CA TYR A 52 -21.06 8.15 -4.90
C TYR A 52 -22.03 7.96 -3.74
N GLN A 53 -21.68 8.43 -2.54
CA GLN A 53 -22.46 8.36 -1.30
C GLN A 53 -22.92 6.94 -0.96
N ARG A 54 -22.08 5.95 -1.27
CA ARG A 54 -22.36 4.53 -1.05
C ARG A 54 -21.06 3.75 -0.85
N PRO A 55 -21.10 2.57 -0.22
CA PRO A 55 -19.96 1.67 -0.14
C PRO A 55 -19.53 1.14 -1.52
N PHE A 56 -18.27 0.72 -1.64
CA PHE A 56 -17.73 0.16 -2.89
C PHE A 56 -18.53 -1.04 -3.41
N ASP A 57 -18.93 -1.97 -2.55
CA ASP A 57 -19.65 -3.18 -2.97
C ASP A 57 -21.01 -2.86 -3.60
N GLU A 58 -21.71 -1.85 -3.08
CA GLU A 58 -22.97 -1.37 -3.67
C GLU A 58 -22.74 -0.67 -5.02
N PHE A 59 -21.67 0.14 -5.13
CA PHE A 59 -21.30 0.76 -6.39
C PHE A 59 -20.90 -0.27 -7.44
N ARG A 60 -20.11 -1.28 -7.08
CA ARG A 60 -19.74 -2.41 -7.93
C ARG A 60 -20.96 -3.10 -8.52
N GLN A 61 -22.01 -3.34 -7.71
CA GLN A 61 -23.23 -3.97 -8.20
C GLN A 61 -23.91 -3.11 -9.28
N THR A 62 -23.89 -1.78 -9.15
CA THR A 62 -24.45 -0.89 -10.19
C THR A 62 -23.69 -0.93 -11.51
N ILE A 63 -22.38 -1.20 -11.49
CA ILE A 63 -21.57 -1.38 -12.70
C ILE A 63 -21.84 -2.74 -13.34
N VAL A 64 -21.96 -3.80 -12.53
CA VAL A 64 -22.18 -5.17 -13.01
C VAL A 64 -23.57 -5.37 -13.61
N ASP A 65 -24.61 -4.79 -12.99
CA ASP A 65 -26.00 -5.01 -13.38
C ASP A 65 -26.52 -4.00 -14.42
N GLY A 66 -25.75 -2.94 -14.68
CA GLY A 66 -26.23 -1.76 -15.40
C GLY A 66 -25.39 -1.37 -16.62
N GLU A 67 -25.77 -0.24 -17.21
CA GLU A 67 -24.95 0.50 -18.16
C GLU A 67 -24.35 1.70 -17.41
N PRO A 68 -23.05 1.69 -17.07
CA PRO A 68 -22.42 2.79 -16.34
C PRO A 68 -22.44 4.08 -17.16
N ALA A 69 -22.64 5.20 -16.48
CA ALA A 69 -22.50 6.51 -17.09
C ALA A 69 -21.04 6.79 -17.47
N GLU A 70 -20.83 7.81 -18.31
CA GLU A 70 -19.49 8.21 -18.75
C GLU A 70 -18.58 8.50 -17.54
N GLY A 71 -17.44 7.79 -17.49
CA GLY A 71 -16.47 7.89 -16.40
C GLY A 71 -16.71 6.95 -15.21
N GLU A 72 -17.92 6.41 -15.01
CA GLU A 72 -18.20 5.53 -13.86
C GLU A 72 -17.45 4.19 -13.94
N GLU A 73 -17.24 3.66 -15.15
CA GLU A 73 -16.42 2.47 -15.35
C GLU A 73 -14.95 2.71 -14.99
N GLN A 74 -14.41 3.88 -15.34
CA GLN A 74 -13.04 4.24 -14.95
C GLN A 74 -12.94 4.42 -13.44
N ASP A 75 -13.88 5.16 -12.85
CA ASP A 75 -13.95 5.35 -11.40
C ASP A 75 -14.10 4.00 -10.67
N TYR A 76 -14.83 3.04 -11.23
CA TYR A 76 -14.91 1.67 -10.72
C TYR A 76 -13.55 1.00 -10.66
N PHE A 77 -12.80 0.97 -11.76
CA PHE A 77 -11.48 0.32 -11.78
C PHE A 77 -10.49 1.04 -10.86
N ASP A 78 -10.50 2.38 -10.82
CA ASP A 78 -9.63 3.15 -9.94
C ASP A 78 -9.99 2.94 -8.45
N TRP A 79 -11.27 2.80 -8.13
CA TRP A 79 -11.74 2.50 -6.77
C TRP A 79 -11.45 1.04 -6.39
N GLU A 80 -11.64 0.09 -7.29
CA GLU A 80 -11.27 -1.32 -7.08
C GLU A 80 -9.78 -1.46 -6.79
N LEU A 81 -8.94 -0.76 -7.56
CA LEU A 81 -7.50 -0.68 -7.32
C LEU A 81 -7.18 -0.10 -5.94
N ALA A 82 -7.93 0.91 -5.49
CA ALA A 82 -7.74 1.48 -4.17
C ALA A 82 -8.15 0.51 -3.05
N VAL A 83 -9.27 -0.18 -3.18
CA VAL A 83 -9.74 -1.14 -2.17
C VAL A 83 -8.80 -2.35 -2.07
N THR A 84 -8.45 -2.94 -3.22
CA THR A 84 -7.53 -4.09 -3.27
C THR A 84 -6.12 -3.71 -2.82
N GLY A 85 -5.60 -2.56 -3.28
CA GLY A 85 -4.30 -2.05 -2.84
C GLY A 85 -4.23 -1.78 -1.34
N ALA A 86 -5.32 -1.28 -0.73
CA ALA A 86 -5.37 -1.11 0.73
C ALA A 86 -5.36 -2.46 1.47
N ALA A 87 -6.07 -3.48 0.97
CA ALA A 87 -6.06 -4.81 1.55
C ALA A 87 -4.66 -5.44 1.49
N ASP A 88 -4.00 -5.36 0.34
CA ASP A 88 -2.64 -5.87 0.14
C ASP A 88 -1.63 -5.20 1.07
N MET A 89 -1.68 -3.87 1.21
CA MET A 89 -0.79 -3.15 2.13
C MET A 89 -1.06 -3.52 3.59
N THR A 90 -2.30 -3.83 3.96
CA THR A 90 -2.63 -4.27 5.32
C THR A 90 -1.99 -5.63 5.64
N LEU A 91 -2.01 -6.56 4.69
CA LEU A 91 -1.34 -7.86 4.82
C LEU A 91 0.17 -7.70 4.91
N GLU A 92 0.76 -6.88 4.04
CA GLU A 92 2.20 -6.62 4.02
C GLU A 92 2.68 -5.99 5.33
N ILE A 93 1.94 -5.01 5.86
CA ILE A 93 2.22 -4.38 7.16
C ILE A 93 2.21 -5.44 8.27
N GLY A 94 1.23 -6.34 8.28
CA GLY A 94 1.16 -7.41 9.27
C GLY A 94 2.41 -8.29 9.28
N GLY A 95 2.82 -8.79 8.12
CA GLY A 95 4.01 -9.64 8.00
C GLY A 95 5.32 -8.90 8.34
N LEU A 96 5.47 -7.65 7.92
CA LEU A 96 6.66 -6.84 8.22
C LEU A 96 6.76 -6.45 9.69
N SER A 97 5.62 -6.19 10.35
CA SER A 97 5.58 -5.91 11.78
C SER A 97 6.03 -7.11 12.62
N GLU A 98 5.67 -8.34 12.23
CA GLU A 98 6.14 -9.56 12.94
C GLU A 98 7.66 -9.74 12.89
N ILE A 99 8.32 -9.27 11.82
CA ILE A 99 9.79 -9.31 11.70
C ILE A 99 10.45 -8.31 12.65
N LEU A 100 9.83 -7.13 12.84
CA LEU A 100 10.40 -6.04 13.64
C LEU A 100 10.06 -6.14 15.12
N GLU A 101 8.91 -6.73 15.45
CA GLU A 101 8.42 -6.95 16.81
C GLU A 101 8.03 -8.43 16.98
N PRO A 102 9.02 -9.36 16.98
CA PRO A 102 8.73 -10.77 17.19
C PRO A 102 8.21 -10.96 18.63
N ASN A 103 6.99 -11.47 18.76
CA ASN A 103 6.39 -11.85 20.05
C ASN A 103 7.19 -12.93 20.78
#